data_AF-A0A930DZL0-F1
#
_entry.id   AF-A0A930DZL0-F1
#
_cell.length_a   1.000
_cell.length_b   1.000
_cell.length_c   1.000
_cell.angle_alpha   90.00
_cell.angle_beta   90.00
_cell.angle_gamma   90.00
#
_symmetry.space_group_name_H-M   'P 1'
#
loop_
_entity.id
_entity.type
_entity.pdbx_description
1 polymer ?
#
loop_
_entity_poly.entity_id
_entity_poly.type
_entity_poly.pdbx_seq_one_letter_code
_entity_poly.pdbx_strand_id
1 'polypeptide(L)'
;MKAWLDLTERRKFGEKIDSRDIRKHRNDVCRMSELLGEEIMIPTKGIIKKDISEFLLKMETEELDTKQLGLRQSKEEIIRRLTNCYLRDDRDS
;
A
#
# COMPACT_ATOMS: atom_id res chain seq x y z
N MET A 1 -4.07 -0.11 5.45
CA MET A 1 -2.58 -0.19 5.46
C MET A 1 -2.03 -0.73 6.76
N LYS A 2 -2.33 -0.15 7.93
CA LYS A 2 -1.87 -0.67 9.24
C LYS A 2 -2.19 -2.15 9.47
N ALA A 3 -3.40 -2.60 9.13
CA ALA A 3 -3.78 -4.02 9.24
C ALA A 3 -2.91 -4.95 8.37
N TRP A 4 -2.48 -4.51 7.18
CA TRP A 4 -1.59 -5.32 6.34
C TRP A 4 -0.18 -5.37 6.92
N LEU A 5 0.33 -4.25 7.42
CA LEU A 5 1.63 -4.21 8.10
C LEU A 5 1.63 -5.11 9.33
N ASP A 6 0.61 -5.00 10.18
CA ASP A 6 0.45 -5.80 11.39
C ASP A 6 0.42 -7.30 11.08
N LEU A 7 -0.40 -7.72 10.10
CA LEU A 7 -0.46 -9.13 9.68
C LEU A 7 0.87 -9.62 9.05
N THR A 8 1.57 -8.76 8.31
CA THR A 8 2.85 -9.11 7.68
C THR A 8 3.97 -9.20 8.72
N GLU A 9 3.99 -8.32 9.72
CA GLU A 9 4.93 -8.38 10.83
C GLU A 9 4.69 -9.60 11.70
N ARG A 10 3.44 -9.84 12.11
CA ARG A 10 3.07 -11.01 12.92
C ARG A 10 3.41 -12.32 12.22
N ARG A 11 3.22 -12.41 10.90
CA ARG A 11 3.69 -13.55 10.09
C ARG A 11 5.22 -13.67 10.13
N LYS A 12 5.96 -12.56 10.01
CA LYS A 12 7.44 -12.56 10.11
C LYS A 12 7.92 -13.00 11.49
N PHE A 13 7.18 -12.71 12.55
CA PHE A 13 7.44 -13.18 13.91
C PHE A 13 7.01 -14.64 14.16
N GLY A 14 6.56 -15.37 13.14
CA GLY A 14 6.26 -16.80 13.23
C GLY A 14 4.84 -17.13 13.67
N GLU A 15 3.94 -16.15 13.79
CA GLU A 15 2.52 -16.44 13.98
C GLU A 15 1.94 -17.15 12.74
N LYS A 16 1.07 -18.14 12.98
CA LYS A 16 0.28 -18.79 11.92
C LYS A 16 -0.82 -17.85 11.45
N ILE A 17 -0.43 -16.86 10.67
CA ILE A 17 -1.36 -15.99 9.93
C ILE A 17 -1.62 -16.61 8.56
N ASP A 18 -2.90 -16.67 8.20
CA ASP A 18 -3.29 -17.15 6.89
C ASP A 18 -2.78 -16.19 5.82
N SER A 19 -2.01 -16.73 4.88
CA SER A 19 -1.51 -15.94 3.74
C SER A 19 -2.64 -15.39 2.87
N ARG A 20 -3.85 -15.96 2.97
CA ARG A 20 -5.07 -15.46 2.33
C ARG A 20 -5.52 -14.12 2.90
N ASP A 21 -5.42 -13.90 4.22
CA ASP A 21 -5.84 -12.65 4.86
C ASP A 21 -4.90 -11.50 4.49
N ILE A 22 -3.59 -11.75 4.46
CA ILE A 22 -2.59 -10.79 4.01
C ILE A 22 -2.84 -10.40 2.55
N ARG A 23 -3.07 -11.39 1.67
CA ARG A 23 -3.37 -11.15 0.25
C ARG A 23 -4.67 -10.37 0.07
N LYS A 24 -5.72 -10.68 0.82
CA LYS A 24 -6.99 -9.96 0.76
C LYS A 24 -6.80 -8.48 1.09
N HIS A 25 -6.19 -8.16 2.22
CA HIS A 25 -5.95 -6.77 2.62
C HIS A 25 -5.05 -6.00 1.66
N ARG A 26 -4.04 -6.66 1.10
CA ARG A 26 -3.21 -6.05 0.05
C ARG A 26 -4.03 -5.70 -1.18
N ASN A 27 -4.84 -6.65 -1.65
CA ASN A 27 -5.66 -6.49 -2.85
C ASN A 27 -6.71 -5.38 -2.64
N ASP A 28 -7.32 -5.30 -1.45
CA ASP A 28 -8.21 -4.20 -1.08
C ASP A 28 -7.50 -2.84 -1.16
N VAL A 29 -6.27 -2.73 -0.65
CA VAL A 29 -5.48 -1.48 -0.74
C VAL A 29 -5.14 -1.12 -2.19
N CYS A 30 -4.78 -2.09 -3.02
CA CYS A 30 -4.52 -1.84 -4.45
C CYS A 30 -5.80 -1.42 -5.19
N ARG A 31 -6.95 -2.03 -4.88
CA ARG A 31 -8.23 -1.63 -5.47
C ARG A 31 -8.64 -0.22 -5.05
N MET A 32 -8.38 0.15 -3.80
CA MET A 32 -8.58 1.53 -3.34
C MET A 32 -7.69 2.53 -4.08
N SER A 33 -6.49 2.13 -4.52
CA SER A 33 -5.62 3.03 -5.28
C SER A 33 -6.17 3.45 -6.65
N GLU A 34 -7.08 2.68 -7.25
CA GLU A 34 -7.78 3.10 -8.48
C GLU A 34 -8.76 4.25 -8.23
N LEU A 35 -9.27 4.38 -6.99
CA LEU A 35 -10.12 5.49 -6.58
C LEU A 35 -9.32 6.73 -6.20
N LEU A 36 -8.02 6.58 -5.97
CA LEU A 36 -7.12 7.69 -5.68
C LEU A 36 -6.72 8.37 -7.00
N GLY A 37 -7.36 9.49 -7.32
CA GLY A 37 -6.95 10.34 -8.45
C GLY A 37 -5.58 11.00 -8.19
N GLU A 38 -4.93 11.48 -9.24
CA GLU A 38 -3.64 12.21 -9.14
C GLU A 38 -3.74 13.51 -8.33
N GLU A 39 -4.95 14.04 -8.18
CA GLU A 39 -5.26 15.26 -7.43
C GLU A 39 -5.55 15.00 -5.94
N ILE A 40 -5.68 13.73 -5.52
CA ILE A 40 -5.98 13.39 -4.13
C ILE A 40 -4.70 13.41 -3.32
N MET A 41 -4.53 14.45 -2.50
CA MET A 41 -3.50 14.51 -1.47
C MET A 41 -4.13 14.22 -0.11
N ILE A 42 -3.61 13.21 0.58
CA ILE A 42 -4.06 12.85 1.93
C ILE A 42 -2.97 13.31 2.91
N PRO A 43 -3.25 14.32 3.75
CA PRO A 43 -2.28 14.81 4.71
C PRO A 43 -2.01 13.73 5.76
N THR A 44 -0.83 13.12 5.70
CA THR A 44 -0.39 12.13 6.69
C THR A 44 0.73 12.71 7.55
N LYS A 45 0.67 12.46 8.85
CA LYS A 45 1.67 12.96 9.82
C LYS A 45 2.12 11.85 10.76
N GLY A 46 3.38 11.95 11.19
CA GLY A 46 3.97 11.06 12.19
C GLY A 46 3.94 9.59 11.78
N ILE A 47 3.34 8.77 12.65
CA ILE A 47 3.35 7.30 12.51
C ILE A 47 2.62 6.81 11.24
N ILE A 48 1.60 7.53 10.79
CA ILE A 48 0.83 7.14 9.59
C ILE A 48 1.68 7.26 8.34
N LYS A 49 2.51 8.32 8.24
CA LYS A 49 3.43 8.50 7.10
C LYS A 49 4.46 7.38 7.07
N LYS A 50 5.00 7.00 8.24
CA LYS A 50 5.93 5.88 8.40
C LYS A 50 5.30 4.55 7.99
N ASP A 51 4.11 4.25 8.50
CA ASP A 51 3.35 3.04 8.13
C ASP A 51 3.13 2.96 6.61
N ILE A 52 2.85 4.08 5.95
CA ILE A 52 2.65 4.10 4.49
C ILE A 52 3.96 3.88 3.75
N SER A 53 5.06 4.50 4.18
CA SER A 53 6.38 4.25 3.60
C SER A 53 6.80 2.78 3.75
N GLU A 54 6.57 2.17 4.92
CA GLU A 54 6.87 0.75 5.15
C GLU A 54 5.97 -0.16 4.32
N PHE A 55 4.70 0.22 4.12
CA PHE A 55 3.79 -0.49 3.23
C PHE A 55 4.32 -0.50 1.79
N LEU A 56 4.70 0.67 1.27
CA LEU A 56 5.19 0.81 -0.10
C LEU A 56 6.49 0.03 -0.34
N LEU A 57 7.44 0.10 0.61
CA LEU A 57 8.70 -0.64 0.52
C LEU A 57 8.48 -2.16 0.44
N LYS A 58 7.58 -2.70 1.28
CA LYS A 58 7.27 -4.14 1.24
C LYS A 58 6.52 -4.52 -0.05
N MET A 59 5.68 -3.63 -0.58
CA MET A 59 4.95 -3.84 -1.84
C MET A 59 5.88 -3.90 -3.07
N GLU A 60 7.02 -3.21 -3.04
CA GLU A 60 8.03 -3.32 -4.10
C GLU A 60 8.56 -4.75 -4.22
N THR A 61 8.84 -5.40 -3.09
CA THR A 61 9.35 -6.77 -3.05
C THR A 61 8.28 -7.86 -3.21
N GLU A 62 7.00 -7.50 -3.03
CA GLU A 62 5.90 -8.45 -3.08
C GLU A 62 5.49 -8.77 -4.53
N GLU A 63 5.21 -10.04 -4.81
CA GLU A 63 4.62 -10.47 -6.08
C GLU A 63 3.13 -10.12 -6.11
N LEU A 64 2.75 -9.20 -7.01
CA LEU A 64 1.38 -8.78 -7.23
C LEU A 64 1.04 -8.83 -8.70
N ASP A 65 0.09 -9.69 -9.04
CA ASP A 65 -0.44 -9.81 -10.39
C ASP A 65 -1.64 -8.88 -10.55
N THR A 66 -1.39 -7.68 -11.08
CA THR A 66 -2.44 -6.66 -11.26
C THR A 66 -3.54 -7.12 -12.23
N LYS A 67 -3.20 -7.99 -13.20
CA LYS A 67 -4.16 -8.53 -14.17
C LYS A 67 -5.15 -9.49 -13.50
N GLN A 68 -4.67 -10.38 -12.64
CA GLN A 68 -5.54 -11.26 -11.85
C GLN A 68 -6.46 -10.48 -10.91
N LEU A 69 -6.07 -9.28 -10.49
CA LEU A 69 -6.88 -8.39 -9.67
C LEU A 69 -7.88 -7.54 -10.47
N GLY A 70 -7.83 -7.60 -11.80
CA GLY A 70 -8.65 -6.77 -12.68
C GLY A 70 -8.26 -5.29 -12.67
N LEU A 71 -7.06 -4.96 -12.19
CA LEU A 71 -6.56 -3.59 -12.16
C LEU A 71 -5.97 -3.23 -13.52
N ARG A 72 -6.26 -2.02 -14.00
CA ARG A 72 -5.71 -1.53 -15.27
C ARG A 72 -4.26 -1.10 -15.17
N GLN A 73 -3.84 -0.69 -13.99
CA GLN A 73 -2.53 -0.10 -13.73
C GLN A 73 -1.49 -1.16 -13.37
N SER A 74 -0.23 -0.86 -13.65
CA SER A 74 0.90 -1.66 -13.19
C SER A 74 1.11 -1.53 -11.68
N LYS A 75 1.81 -2.50 -11.07
CA LYS A 75 2.20 -2.43 -9.65
C LYS A 75 2.99 -1.15 -9.37
N GLU A 76 3.88 -0.79 -10.28
CA GLU A 76 4.72 0.40 -10.20
C GLU A 76 3.89 1.69 -10.24
N GLU A 77 2.88 1.79 -11.11
CA GLU A 77 1.95 2.92 -11.13
C GLU A 77 1.18 3.06 -9.81
N ILE A 78 0.69 1.95 -9.27
CA ILE A 78 -0.02 1.94 -7.99
C ILE A 78 0.89 2.47 -6.88
N ILE A 79 2.13 1.99 -6.79
CA ILE A 79 3.11 2.43 -5.81
C ILE A 79 3.41 3.93 -5.99
N ARG A 80 3.64 4.38 -7.23
CA ARG A 80 3.91 5.79 -7.55
C ARG A 80 2.73 6.68 -7.14
N ARG A 81 1.50 6.27 -7.45
CA ARG A 81 0.28 7.01 -7.12
C ARG A 81 0.08 7.10 -5.62
N LEU A 82 0.20 5.99 -4.89
CA LEU A 82 0.14 5.99 -3.42
C LEU A 82 1.23 6.88 -2.81
N THR A 83 2.45 6.84 -3.35
CA THR A 83 3.54 7.72 -2.92
C THR A 83 3.15 9.19 -3.09
N ASN A 84 2.62 9.56 -4.25
CA ASN A 84 2.21 10.93 -4.54
C ASN A 84 1.01 11.39 -3.69
N CYS A 85 0.05 10.51 -3.40
CA CYS A 85 -1.11 10.87 -2.59
C CYS A 85 -0.77 11.05 -1.11
N TYR A 86 0.10 10.21 -0.55
CA TYR A 86 0.31 10.13 0.89
C TYR A 86 1.65 10.69 1.38
N LEU A 87 2.70 10.66 0.54
CA LEU A 87 4.06 11.06 0.92
C LEU A 87 4.51 12.38 0.28
N ARG A 88 3.70 12.96 -0.62
CA ARG A 88 3.96 14.28 -1.17
C ARG A 88 3.91 15.30 -0.03
N ASP A 89 5.09 15.76 0.34
CA ASP A 89 5.29 16.85 1.28
C ASP A 89 4.83 18.13 0.56
N ASP A 90 4.00 18.92 1.21
CA ASP A 90 3.67 20.28 0.79
C ASP A 90 4.94 21.13 0.92
N ARG A 91 5.84 20.97 -0.05
CA ARG A 91 7.02 21.80 -0.26
C ARG A 91 6.92 22.41 -1.65
N ASP A 92 5.86 23.16 -1.85
CA ASP A 92 5.79 24.19 -2.88
C ASP A 92 5.13 25.42 -2.26
N SER A 93 5.93 26.19 -1.53
CA SER A 93 5.66 27.56 -1.09
C SER A 93 6.98 28.28 -0.91
#